data_AF-A0A1G0GK00-F1
#
_entry.id   AF-A0A1G0GK00-F1
#
_cell.length_a   1.000
_cell.length_b   1.000
_cell.length_c   1.000
_cell.angle_alpha   90.00
_cell.angle_beta   90.00
_cell.angle_gamma   90.00
#
_symmetry.space_group_name_H-M   'P 1'
#
loop_
_entity.id
_entity.type
_entity.pdbx_description
1 polymer ?
#
loop_
_entity_poly.entity_id
_entity_poly.type
_entity_poly.pdbx_seq_one_letter_code
_entity_poly.pdbx_strand_id
1 'polypeptide(L)'
;MMKYKQSQAGFLIVAAIVLIAIFAVIGVMATYFVNNDMLSTTNHLGSEQAFYIAESGLEGGAHQLSISNIANRTTCATVAGNANLTNFTFDNAKGPFTVTGTIQSPTASTLSGAISASTTTIALNNAATYAARGRIMIDQELINYITISGNNFINVQRGVAGTTAIAHASGAPVGQYQCLLQSQGGVPTLSPAGNTIGGKRWLNETVQLPMTIAVGNNNGQAMSIIHWNKPVELAWNDFSVSGNTKDLNSIFALSYADAWAVGQTGTFLHWNGNNWTAIASGDNSNYNGVYCIASNNCWAVGNQRSFDFWNGSNWTVQTTTVSSIPNVAYNSVYCIATNDCWAVGNTASGDDLMVHWDGAAWSRDTSNPTPSVNLNSVWCVASSSCWAVGVSRTFLLWTGSVWVDYSVTKLPDVTYTGITCVNKNDCWAVGNRTGGNSVLVHWNGLSWSQDTSSGTNQNLSGVSCYSTNSCWAVGNNATTLYWDGSNWTTVSNTLGSINVNSVSALGVATQPASAWQEIFP
;
A
#
# COMPACT_ATOMS: atom_id res chain seq x y z
N MET A 1 -53.48 69.83 -56.05
CA MET A 1 -53.25 68.65 -55.17
C MET A 1 -52.17 67.66 -55.69
N MET A 2 -51.26 68.05 -56.61
CA MET A 2 -50.33 67.11 -57.28
C MET A 2 -48.83 67.41 -57.11
N LYS A 3 -48.42 68.37 -56.27
CA LYS A 3 -46.98 68.67 -56.04
C LYS A 3 -46.36 68.04 -54.79
N TYR A 4 -47.13 67.34 -53.95
CA TYR A 4 -46.62 66.65 -52.75
C TYR A 4 -46.28 65.16 -52.97
N LYS A 5 -46.62 64.57 -54.13
CA LYS A 5 -46.44 63.12 -54.40
C LYS A 5 -45.02 62.72 -54.82
N GLN A 6 -44.19 63.65 -55.32
CA GLN A 6 -42.84 63.33 -55.80
C GLN A 6 -41.77 63.27 -54.70
N SER A 7 -41.94 63.97 -53.57
CA SER A 7 -40.97 63.90 -52.45
C SER A 7 -41.16 62.67 -51.55
N GLN A 8 -42.38 62.12 -51.49
CA GLN A 8 -42.66 60.91 -50.71
C GLN A 8 -42.09 59.65 -51.37
N ALA A 9 -42.04 59.58 -52.70
CA ALA A 9 -41.45 58.44 -53.42
C ALA A 9 -39.94 58.33 -53.17
N GLY A 10 -39.21 59.46 -53.16
CA GLY A 10 -37.78 59.48 -52.84
C GLY A 10 -37.49 59.06 -51.40
N PHE A 11 -38.27 59.56 -50.43
CA PHE A 11 -38.16 59.15 -49.02
C PHE A 11 -38.49 57.66 -48.81
N LEU A 12 -39.53 57.14 -49.46
CA LEU A 12 -39.91 55.73 -49.37
C LEU A 12 -38.86 54.80 -50.01
N ILE A 13 -38.21 55.22 -51.11
CA ILE A 13 -37.11 54.45 -51.71
C ILE A 13 -35.88 54.42 -50.79
N VAL A 14 -35.49 55.56 -50.21
CA VAL A 14 -34.37 55.61 -49.25
C VAL A 14 -34.69 54.79 -48.00
N ALA A 15 -35.91 54.90 -47.46
CA ALA A 15 -36.36 54.09 -46.33
C ALA A 15 -36.36 52.58 -46.67
N ALA A 16 -36.78 52.19 -47.88
CA ALA A 16 -36.74 50.80 -48.33
C ALA A 16 -35.31 50.27 -48.47
N ILE A 17 -34.38 51.07 -49.02
CA ILE A 17 -32.96 50.69 -49.14
C ILE A 17 -32.33 50.53 -47.74
N VAL A 18 -32.61 51.46 -46.82
CA VAL A 18 -32.13 51.38 -45.43
C VAL A 18 -32.71 50.16 -44.72
N LEU A 19 -34.00 49.86 -44.89
CA LEU A 19 -34.63 48.67 -44.34
C LEU A 19 -34.02 47.38 -44.90
N ILE A 20 -33.78 47.30 -46.21
CA ILE A 20 -33.12 46.15 -46.85
C ILE A 20 -31.69 45.97 -46.30
N ALA A 21 -30.94 47.06 -46.14
CA ALA A 21 -29.59 47.01 -45.56
C ALA A 21 -29.63 46.53 -44.10
N ILE A 22 -30.58 47.01 -43.29
CA ILE A 22 -30.77 46.56 -41.90
C ILE A 22 -31.12 45.08 -41.86
N PHE A 23 -32.06 44.60 -42.67
CA PHE A 23 -32.41 43.17 -42.72
C PHE A 23 -31.26 42.30 -43.22
N ALA A 24 -30.45 42.77 -44.17
CA ALA A 24 -29.25 42.06 -44.62
C ALA A 24 -28.21 41.96 -43.49
N VAL A 25 -27.95 43.05 -42.76
CA VAL A 25 -27.04 43.04 -41.61
C VAL A 25 -27.56 42.13 -40.50
N ILE A 26 -28.86 42.19 -40.18
CA ILE A 26 -29.48 41.30 -39.19
C ILE A 26 -29.39 39.84 -39.64
N GLY A 27 -29.59 39.53 -40.92
CA GLY A 27 -29.46 38.18 -41.47
C GLY A 27 -28.03 37.63 -41.36
N VAL A 28 -27.02 38.46 -41.66
CA VAL A 28 -25.59 38.12 -41.49
C VAL A 28 -25.24 37.96 -40.01
N MET A 29 -25.73 38.84 -39.14
CA MET A 29 -25.51 38.74 -37.69
C MET A 29 -26.19 37.49 -37.11
N ALA A 30 -27.42 37.18 -37.49
CA ALA A 30 -28.14 36.00 -37.03
C ALA A 30 -27.45 34.70 -37.47
N THR A 31 -26.99 34.62 -38.73
CA THR A 31 -26.20 33.47 -39.19
C THR A 31 -24.85 33.37 -38.49
N TYR A 32 -24.19 34.50 -38.23
CA TYR A 32 -22.95 34.54 -37.44
C TYR A 32 -23.15 34.05 -36.00
N PHE A 33 -24.20 34.52 -35.30
CA PHE A 33 -24.51 34.07 -33.94
C PHE A 33 -24.86 32.59 -33.89
N VAL A 34 -25.75 32.11 -34.76
CA VAL A 34 -26.14 30.70 -34.79
C VAL A 34 -24.94 29.80 -35.07
N ASN A 35 -24.08 30.16 -36.03
CA ASN A 35 -22.87 29.38 -36.33
C ASN A 35 -21.87 29.38 -35.17
N ASN A 36 -21.64 30.51 -34.52
CA ASN A 36 -20.72 30.58 -33.38
C ASN A 36 -21.25 29.86 -32.13
N ASP A 37 -22.55 29.96 -31.83
CA ASP A 37 -23.16 29.26 -30.70
C ASP A 37 -23.16 27.73 -30.92
N MET A 38 -23.39 27.28 -32.16
CA MET A 38 -23.26 25.87 -32.54
C MET A 38 -21.82 25.37 -32.40
N LEU A 39 -20.82 26.17 -32.81
CA LEU A 39 -19.40 25.85 -32.63
C LEU A 39 -19.01 25.81 -31.14
N SER A 40 -19.48 26.76 -30.34
CA SER A 40 -19.24 26.79 -28.89
C SER A 40 -19.79 25.55 -28.18
N THR A 41 -21.04 25.17 -28.50
CA THR A 41 -21.69 23.99 -27.93
C THR A 41 -20.99 22.69 -28.37
N THR A 42 -20.62 22.60 -29.65
CA THR A 42 -19.89 21.43 -30.18
C THR A 42 -18.50 21.30 -29.54
N ASN A 43 -17.82 22.43 -29.33
CA ASN A 43 -16.52 22.46 -28.66
C ASN A 43 -16.63 22.04 -27.19
N HIS A 44 -17.66 22.52 -26.48
CA HIS A 44 -17.92 22.13 -25.09
C HIS A 44 -18.18 20.63 -24.98
N LEU A 45 -19.11 20.10 -25.78
CA LEU A 45 -19.45 18.68 -25.80
C LEU A 45 -18.24 17.81 -26.18
N GLY A 46 -17.45 18.23 -27.17
CA GLY A 46 -16.21 17.52 -27.53
C GLY A 46 -15.17 17.54 -26.41
N SER A 47 -15.08 18.64 -25.65
CA SER A 47 -14.17 18.78 -24.51
C SER A 47 -14.59 17.89 -23.33
N GLU A 48 -15.88 17.86 -23.01
CA GLU A 48 -16.44 16.93 -22.01
C GLU A 48 -16.27 15.47 -22.44
N GLN A 49 -16.46 15.16 -23.73
CA GLN A 49 -16.21 13.83 -24.23
C GLN A 49 -14.73 13.43 -24.09
N ALA A 50 -13.79 14.32 -24.42
CA ALA A 50 -12.35 14.07 -24.25
C ALA A 50 -11.98 13.82 -22.78
N PHE A 51 -12.67 14.50 -21.87
CA PHE A 51 -12.50 14.32 -20.43
C PHE A 51 -12.91 12.93 -19.97
N TYR A 52 -14.13 12.48 -20.29
CA TYR A 52 -14.60 11.16 -19.85
C TYR A 52 -13.76 10.03 -20.48
N ILE A 53 -13.28 10.23 -21.72
CA ILE A 53 -12.37 9.28 -22.37
C ILE A 53 -11.02 9.20 -21.62
N ALA A 54 -10.46 10.35 -21.23
CA ALA A 54 -9.25 10.38 -20.44
C ALA A 54 -9.45 9.74 -19.06
N GLU A 55 -10.60 9.98 -18.42
CA GLU A 55 -10.98 9.43 -17.12
C GLU A 55 -11.09 7.90 -17.18
N SER A 56 -11.78 7.36 -18.17
CA SER A 56 -11.82 5.91 -18.39
C SER A 56 -10.43 5.30 -18.61
N GLY A 57 -9.51 6.05 -19.26
CA GLY A 57 -8.11 5.63 -19.36
C GLY A 57 -7.40 5.58 -18.01
N LEU A 58 -7.61 6.58 -17.14
CA LEU A 58 -7.06 6.55 -15.78
C LEU A 58 -7.63 5.39 -14.97
N GLU A 59 -8.95 5.19 -14.98
CA GLU A 59 -9.61 4.06 -14.30
C GLU A 59 -9.07 2.71 -14.79
N GLY A 60 -8.94 2.55 -16.11
CA GLY A 60 -8.35 1.36 -16.72
C GLY A 60 -6.90 1.16 -16.30
N GLY A 61 -6.09 2.21 -16.31
CA GLY A 61 -4.70 2.17 -15.87
C GLY A 61 -4.56 1.82 -14.39
N ALA A 62 -5.32 2.49 -13.53
CA ALA A 62 -5.31 2.26 -12.09
C ALA A 62 -5.77 0.85 -11.74
N HIS A 63 -6.83 0.37 -12.40
CA HIS A 63 -7.28 -1.00 -12.27
C HIS A 63 -6.17 -1.99 -12.65
N GLN A 64 -5.52 -1.82 -13.80
CA GLN A 64 -4.45 -2.72 -14.25
C GLN A 64 -3.23 -2.76 -13.30
N LEU A 65 -2.94 -1.67 -12.58
CA LEU A 65 -1.91 -1.63 -11.53
C LEU A 65 -2.36 -2.30 -10.22
N SER A 66 -3.66 -2.33 -9.94
CA SER A 66 -4.22 -2.79 -8.66
C SER A 66 -4.94 -4.14 -8.71
N ILE A 67 -5.03 -4.79 -9.88
CA ILE A 67 -5.66 -6.11 -10.00
C ILE A 67 -4.98 -7.09 -9.03
N SER A 68 -5.78 -7.78 -8.22
CA SER A 68 -5.29 -8.77 -7.27
C SER A 68 -4.54 -9.88 -7.97
N ASN A 69 -5.07 -10.44 -9.07
CA ASN A 69 -4.35 -11.45 -9.85
C ASN A 69 -3.03 -10.90 -10.45
N ILE A 70 -1.92 -11.29 -9.84
CA ILE A 70 -0.58 -10.79 -10.18
C ILE A 70 -0.13 -11.17 -11.60
N ALA A 71 -0.66 -12.23 -12.19
CA ALA A 71 -0.32 -12.63 -13.56
C ALA A 71 -0.93 -11.67 -14.60
N ASN A 72 -2.05 -11.03 -14.26
CA ASN A 72 -2.72 -10.04 -15.12
C ASN A 72 -2.36 -8.60 -14.75
N ARG A 73 -1.67 -8.39 -13.63
CA ARG A 73 -1.28 -7.04 -13.18
C ARG A 73 -0.24 -6.45 -14.12
N THR A 74 -0.51 -5.25 -14.60
CA THR A 74 0.46 -4.47 -15.40
C THR A 74 1.40 -3.74 -14.46
N THR A 75 2.68 -3.58 -14.84
CA THR A 75 3.63 -2.76 -14.06
C THR A 75 3.55 -1.30 -14.50
N CYS A 76 3.87 -0.35 -13.62
CA CYS A 76 3.89 1.06 -13.99
C CYS A 76 4.75 1.35 -15.24
N ALA A 77 5.89 0.69 -15.37
CA ALA A 77 6.79 0.83 -16.52
C ALA A 77 6.20 0.30 -17.85
N THR A 78 5.29 -0.68 -17.79
CA THR A 78 4.70 -1.31 -18.99
C THR A 78 3.35 -0.72 -19.37
N VAL A 79 2.83 0.25 -18.62
CA VAL A 79 1.59 0.99 -18.95
C VAL A 79 1.67 1.58 -20.35
N ALA A 80 2.77 2.25 -20.70
CA ALA A 80 2.96 2.97 -21.96
C ALA A 80 3.11 2.07 -23.22
N GLY A 81 2.86 0.77 -23.12
CA GLY A 81 2.86 -0.17 -24.24
C GLY A 81 1.75 -1.22 -24.16
N ASN A 82 0.87 -1.14 -23.16
CA ASN A 82 -0.25 -2.06 -23.05
C ASN A 82 -1.32 -1.67 -24.07
N ALA A 83 -1.68 -2.59 -24.98
CA ALA A 83 -2.67 -2.35 -26.04
C ALA A 83 -4.07 -1.99 -25.50
N ASN A 84 -4.41 -2.42 -24.29
CA ASN A 84 -5.66 -2.06 -23.62
C ASN A 84 -5.64 -0.65 -23.02
N LEU A 85 -4.45 -0.03 -22.91
CA LEU A 85 -4.26 1.29 -22.32
C LEU A 85 -3.67 2.31 -23.31
N THR A 86 -3.28 1.88 -24.50
CA THR A 86 -2.59 2.69 -25.51
C THR A 86 -3.41 2.73 -26.79
N ASN A 87 -3.80 3.93 -27.22
CA ASN A 87 -4.61 4.16 -28.42
C ASN A 87 -5.92 3.33 -28.44
N PHE A 88 -6.49 3.06 -27.26
CA PHE A 88 -7.70 2.27 -27.13
C PHE A 88 -8.91 3.11 -27.54
N THR A 89 -9.76 2.58 -28.41
CA THR A 89 -10.97 3.27 -28.89
C THR A 89 -12.21 2.53 -28.40
N PHE A 90 -13.12 3.24 -27.72
CA PHE A 90 -14.41 2.69 -27.33
C PHE A 90 -15.31 2.41 -28.54
N ASP A 91 -16.25 1.48 -28.38
CA ASP A 91 -17.26 1.17 -29.38
C ASP A 91 -17.96 2.44 -29.91
N ASN A 92 -18.23 2.45 -31.22
CA ASN A 92 -18.80 3.60 -31.96
C ASN A 92 -17.85 4.80 -32.14
N ALA A 93 -16.53 4.57 -32.16
CA ALA A 93 -15.53 5.57 -32.56
C ALA A 93 -15.56 6.87 -31.73
N LYS A 94 -15.86 6.77 -30.43
CA LYS A 94 -15.92 7.92 -29.53
C LYS A 94 -14.56 8.61 -29.30
N GLY A 95 -13.48 8.11 -29.89
CA GLY A 95 -12.13 8.68 -29.82
C GLY A 95 -11.20 7.84 -28.93
N PRO A 96 -9.88 7.85 -29.19
CA PRO A 96 -8.94 7.02 -28.45
C PRO A 96 -8.51 7.67 -27.13
N PHE A 97 -8.10 6.84 -26.16
CA PHE A 97 -7.24 7.27 -25.07
C PHE A 97 -5.87 6.61 -25.13
N THR A 98 -4.88 7.28 -24.54
CA THR A 98 -3.53 6.74 -24.30
C THR A 98 -3.09 7.05 -22.89
N VAL A 99 -2.69 6.03 -22.14
CA VAL A 99 -2.18 6.16 -20.77
C VAL A 99 -0.67 5.93 -20.78
N THR A 100 0.05 6.77 -20.04
CA THR A 100 1.45 6.57 -19.69
C THR A 100 1.60 6.42 -18.19
N GLY A 101 2.60 5.64 -17.76
CA GLY A 101 2.93 5.44 -16.36
C GLY A 101 4.37 5.87 -16.10
N THR A 102 4.60 6.63 -15.03
CA THR A 102 5.95 7.02 -14.58
C THR A 102 6.13 6.65 -13.12
N ILE A 103 7.13 5.83 -12.81
CA ILE A 103 7.45 5.44 -11.44
C ILE A 103 8.05 6.63 -10.68
N GLN A 104 7.58 6.84 -9.46
CA GLN A 104 8.07 7.85 -8.54
C GLN A 104 8.51 7.18 -7.24
N SER A 105 9.84 7.05 -7.10
CA SER A 105 10.52 6.41 -5.97
C SER A 105 11.74 7.26 -5.59
N PRO A 106 11.55 8.37 -4.86
CA PRO A 106 12.65 9.26 -4.48
C PRO A 106 13.62 8.61 -3.51
N THR A 107 14.81 9.20 -3.39
CA THR A 107 15.66 8.97 -2.22
C THR A 107 14.92 9.44 -0.97
N ALA A 108 14.64 8.52 -0.05
CA ALA A 108 13.88 8.83 1.14
C ALA A 108 14.59 9.88 2.02
N SER A 109 13.80 10.80 2.57
CA SER A 109 14.19 11.83 3.52
C SER A 109 13.42 11.68 4.83
N THR A 110 13.62 12.60 5.75
CA THR A 110 12.99 12.61 7.07
C THR A 110 12.32 13.94 7.35
N LEU A 111 11.36 13.93 8.27
CA LEU A 111 10.73 15.14 8.78
C LEU A 111 11.77 16.07 9.43
N SER A 112 11.74 17.35 9.08
CA SER A 112 12.60 18.38 9.69
C SER A 112 12.13 18.82 11.09
N GLY A 113 10.88 18.49 11.44
CA GLY A 113 10.27 18.76 12.74
C GLY A 113 9.03 17.89 12.95
N ALA A 114 8.58 17.79 14.20
CA ALA A 114 7.37 17.04 14.52
C ALA A 114 6.13 17.68 13.88
N ILE A 115 5.16 16.85 13.50
CA ILE A 115 3.89 17.30 12.90
C ILE A 115 2.69 16.77 13.68
N SER A 116 1.59 17.51 13.65
CA SER A 116 0.32 17.16 14.31
C SER A 116 -0.69 16.65 13.27
N ALA A 117 -1.80 16.07 13.71
CA ALA A 117 -2.86 15.60 12.81
C ALA A 117 -3.49 16.73 11.95
N SER A 118 -3.39 18.00 12.36
CA SER A 118 -3.92 19.16 11.63
C SER A 118 -2.90 19.88 10.75
N THR A 119 -1.67 19.39 10.65
CA THR A 119 -0.62 20.03 9.85
C THR A 119 -0.97 20.00 8.36
N THR A 120 -1.04 21.17 7.72
CA THR A 120 -1.36 21.37 6.29
C THR A 120 -0.13 21.61 5.39
N THR A 121 1.04 21.78 6.01
CA THR A 121 2.34 21.91 5.33
C THR A 121 3.36 21.06 6.04
N ILE A 122 3.99 20.13 5.33
CA ILE A 122 4.96 19.20 5.90
C ILE A 122 6.35 19.54 5.36
N ALA A 123 7.28 19.82 6.27
CA ALA A 123 8.64 20.23 5.96
C ALA A 123 9.63 19.05 6.12
N LEU A 124 10.38 18.75 5.07
CA LEU A 124 11.41 17.70 5.04
C LEU A 124 12.80 18.30 5.19
N ASN A 125 13.76 17.46 5.57
CA ASN A 125 15.18 17.83 5.47
C ASN A 125 15.63 17.99 4.01
N ASN A 126 15.10 17.17 3.10
CA ASN A 126 15.32 17.30 1.66
C ASN A 126 14.14 16.72 0.86
N ALA A 127 13.45 17.55 0.07
CA ALA A 127 12.34 17.10 -0.79
C ALA A 127 12.70 17.06 -2.28
N ALA A 128 13.96 17.26 -2.66
CA ALA A 128 14.36 17.56 -4.04
C ALA A 128 14.05 16.44 -5.06
N THR A 129 14.05 15.19 -4.62
CA THR A 129 13.81 14.02 -5.50
C THR A 129 12.36 13.55 -5.48
N TYR A 130 11.53 14.08 -4.56
CA TYR A 130 10.12 13.71 -4.45
C TYR A 130 9.33 14.24 -5.65
N ALA A 131 8.27 13.54 -6.00
CA ALA A 131 7.36 13.96 -7.05
C ALA A 131 6.80 15.36 -6.78
N ALA A 132 6.59 16.18 -7.82
CA ALA A 132 6.02 17.51 -7.63
C ALA A 132 4.64 17.49 -6.96
N ARG A 133 3.90 16.39 -7.06
CA ARG A 133 2.62 16.10 -6.39
C ARG A 133 2.48 14.60 -6.16
N GLY A 134 1.64 14.18 -5.23
CA GLY A 134 1.26 12.79 -5.09
C GLY A 134 1.01 12.38 -3.65
N ARG A 135 1.40 11.15 -3.30
CA ARG A 135 1.21 10.55 -1.99
C ARG A 135 2.54 10.18 -1.35
N ILE A 136 2.61 10.35 -0.03
CA ILE A 136 3.69 9.89 0.84
C ILE A 136 3.11 8.99 1.94
N MET A 137 3.99 8.24 2.59
CA MET A 137 3.69 7.43 3.77
C MET A 137 4.65 7.82 4.89
N ILE A 138 4.11 8.09 6.08
CA ILE A 138 4.89 8.37 7.30
C ILE A 138 4.35 7.47 8.41
N ASP A 139 5.22 6.70 9.05
CA ASP A 139 4.85 5.59 9.93
C ASP A 139 3.86 4.66 9.20
N GLN A 140 2.56 4.71 9.48
CA GLN A 140 1.52 3.97 8.73
C GLN A 140 0.44 4.89 8.13
N GLU A 141 0.63 6.20 8.17
CA GLU A 141 -0.30 7.18 7.64
C GLU A 141 -0.01 7.48 6.17
N LEU A 142 -1.05 7.45 5.34
CA LEU A 142 -0.99 7.93 3.96
C LEU A 142 -1.43 9.38 3.87
N ILE A 143 -0.64 10.18 3.16
CA ILE A 143 -0.79 11.63 3.07
C ILE A 143 -0.67 12.06 1.61
N ASN A 144 -1.64 12.83 1.11
CA ASN A 144 -1.58 13.44 -0.22
C ASN A 144 -1.02 14.86 -0.15
N TYR A 145 -0.38 15.33 -1.21
CA TYR A 145 0.05 16.72 -1.37
C TYR A 145 -0.04 17.15 -2.85
N ILE A 146 -0.28 18.45 -3.09
CA ILE A 146 -0.54 18.96 -4.45
C ILE A 146 0.66 19.64 -5.09
N THR A 147 1.60 20.15 -4.30
CA THR A 147 2.79 20.84 -4.79
C THR A 147 3.93 20.79 -3.76
N ILE A 148 5.16 20.98 -4.24
CA ILE A 148 6.35 21.18 -3.42
C ILE A 148 6.83 22.61 -3.60
N SER A 149 7.14 23.30 -2.50
CA SER A 149 7.85 24.58 -2.51
C SER A 149 9.06 24.50 -1.57
N GLY A 150 10.27 24.55 -2.14
CA GLY A 150 11.49 24.25 -1.40
C GLY A 150 11.48 22.81 -0.88
N ASN A 151 11.61 22.64 0.44
CA ASN A 151 11.49 21.32 1.10
C ASN A 151 10.10 21.05 1.69
N ASN A 152 9.08 21.81 1.29
CA ASN A 152 7.75 21.74 1.90
C ASN A 152 6.73 21.12 0.95
N PHE A 153 6.05 20.08 1.41
CA PHE A 153 4.79 19.64 0.82
C PHE A 153 3.68 20.61 1.22
N ILE A 154 2.96 21.15 0.24
CA ILE A 154 1.94 22.18 0.43
C ILE A 154 0.54 21.60 0.20
N ASN A 155 -0.43 22.09 0.97
CA ASN A 155 -1.83 21.68 0.96
C ASN A 155 -1.98 20.17 1.11
N VAL A 156 -1.41 19.65 2.21
CA VAL A 156 -1.44 18.22 2.48
C VAL A 156 -2.80 17.78 2.99
N GLN A 157 -3.24 16.61 2.55
CA GLN A 157 -4.42 15.93 3.06
C GLN A 157 -3.97 14.71 3.86
N ARG A 158 -4.25 14.73 5.17
CA ARG A 158 -3.84 13.72 6.16
C ARG A 158 -4.84 12.56 6.23
N GLY A 159 -4.39 11.40 6.70
CA GLY A 159 -5.23 10.23 6.99
C GLY A 159 -6.05 9.75 5.80
N VAL A 160 -5.45 9.64 4.61
CA VAL A 160 -6.18 9.23 3.41
C VAL A 160 -6.20 7.70 3.27
N ALA A 161 -7.05 7.19 2.36
CA ALA A 161 -7.14 5.77 2.03
C ALA A 161 -7.36 4.84 3.25
N GLY A 162 -8.19 5.29 4.20
CA GLY A 162 -8.54 4.52 5.40
C GLY A 162 -7.51 4.58 6.54
N THR A 163 -6.38 5.28 6.35
CA THR A 163 -5.44 5.56 7.43
C THR A 163 -5.95 6.68 8.34
N THR A 164 -5.42 6.79 9.55
CA THR A 164 -5.82 7.83 10.52
C THR A 164 -4.78 8.94 10.57
N ALA A 165 -5.23 10.20 10.56
CA ALA A 165 -4.34 11.35 10.76
C ALA A 165 -3.82 11.40 12.19
N ILE A 166 -2.51 11.24 12.38
CA ILE A 166 -1.86 11.21 13.71
C ILE A 166 -0.68 12.19 13.80
N ALA A 167 -0.11 12.31 14.99
CA ALA A 167 1.14 13.04 15.18
C ALA A 167 2.33 12.16 14.79
N HIS A 168 3.35 12.77 14.19
CA HIS A 168 4.60 12.10 13.86
C HIS A 168 5.78 12.83 14.47
N ALA A 169 6.78 12.07 14.91
CA ALA A 169 7.97 12.60 15.53
C ALA A 169 8.87 13.31 14.50
N SER A 170 9.67 14.26 14.98
CA SER A 170 10.78 14.81 14.18
C SER A 170 11.72 13.69 13.77
N GLY A 171 12.23 13.74 12.54
CA GLY A 171 13.12 12.70 12.02
C GLY A 171 12.40 11.45 11.50
N ALA A 172 11.06 11.35 11.59
CA ALA A 172 10.34 10.23 11.01
C ALA A 172 10.64 10.09 9.50
N PRO A 173 10.97 8.88 9.00
CA PRO A 173 11.19 8.64 7.58
C PRO A 173 9.93 8.91 6.76
N VAL A 174 10.11 9.54 5.60
CA VAL A 174 9.03 9.85 4.66
C VAL A 174 9.19 9.00 3.41
N GLY A 175 8.36 7.98 3.25
CA GLY A 175 8.38 7.10 2.09
C GLY A 175 7.51 7.61 0.96
N GLN A 176 7.93 7.39 -0.30
CA GLN A 176 7.09 7.55 -1.48
C GLN A 176 7.41 6.43 -2.47
N TYR A 177 6.37 5.71 -2.89
CA TYR A 177 6.48 4.67 -3.90
C TYR A 177 5.14 4.55 -4.64
N GLN A 178 5.07 5.18 -5.81
CA GLN A 178 3.83 5.33 -6.57
C GLN A 178 4.07 5.36 -8.08
N CYS A 179 3.02 5.11 -8.83
CA CYS A 179 2.95 5.34 -10.28
C CYS A 179 2.14 6.60 -10.56
N LEU A 180 2.74 7.56 -11.27
CA LEU A 180 2.00 8.66 -11.87
C LEU A 180 1.44 8.18 -13.22
N LEU A 181 0.12 7.99 -13.26
CA LEU A 181 -0.62 7.75 -14.48
C LEU A 181 -0.98 9.08 -15.13
N GLN A 182 -0.79 9.17 -16.44
CA GLN A 182 -1.24 10.28 -17.25
C GLN A 182 -2.05 9.72 -18.42
N SER A 183 -3.31 10.13 -18.52
CA SER A 183 -4.22 9.71 -19.60
C SER A 183 -4.52 10.88 -20.52
N GLN A 184 -4.34 10.67 -21.82
CA GLN A 184 -4.73 11.57 -22.89
C GLN A 184 -5.99 11.04 -23.56
N GLY A 185 -7.08 11.81 -23.53
CA GLY A 185 -8.29 11.55 -24.31
C GLY A 185 -8.38 12.46 -25.54
N GLY A 186 -8.66 11.88 -26.71
CA GLY A 186 -8.80 12.62 -27.96
C GLY A 186 -10.20 12.50 -28.57
N VAL A 187 -10.72 13.59 -29.13
CA VAL A 187 -12.02 13.60 -29.82
C VAL A 187 -11.86 14.08 -31.27
N PRO A 188 -12.18 13.24 -32.28
CA PRO A 188 -11.95 13.55 -33.70
C PRO A 188 -12.65 14.82 -34.22
N THR A 189 -13.77 15.23 -33.61
CA THR A 189 -14.64 16.32 -34.07
C THR A 189 -14.12 17.73 -33.74
N LEU A 190 -13.02 17.86 -32.98
CA LEU A 190 -12.47 19.12 -32.49
C LEU A 190 -11.30 19.69 -33.35
N SER A 191 -11.27 19.46 -34.67
CA SER A 191 -10.26 20.07 -35.56
C SER A 191 -10.86 21.14 -36.48
N PRO A 192 -10.32 22.38 -36.50
CA PRO A 192 -10.69 23.39 -37.50
C PRO A 192 -10.12 23.11 -38.91
N ALA A 193 -9.22 22.14 -39.08
CA ALA A 193 -8.52 21.88 -40.34
C ALA A 193 -7.94 20.46 -40.40
N GLY A 194 -8.75 19.47 -40.80
CA GLY A 194 -8.30 18.23 -41.46
C GLY A 194 -7.20 17.37 -40.83
N ASN A 195 -6.80 17.58 -39.57
CA ASN A 195 -5.79 16.76 -38.87
C ASN A 195 -6.50 15.71 -37.99
N THR A 196 -6.09 14.45 -38.14
CA THR A 196 -6.79 13.23 -37.71
C THR A 196 -6.89 12.99 -36.19
N ILE A 197 -6.53 13.95 -35.33
CA ILE A 197 -6.49 13.73 -33.86
C ILE A 197 -7.33 14.74 -33.03
N GLY A 198 -7.86 15.81 -33.62
CA GLY A 198 -8.75 16.75 -32.91
C GLY A 198 -8.18 17.36 -31.61
N GLY A 199 -9.06 17.90 -30.76
CA GLY A 199 -8.79 18.46 -29.44
C GLY A 199 -8.58 17.38 -28.38
N LYS A 200 -7.70 17.66 -27.41
CA LYS A 200 -7.23 16.68 -26.42
C LYS A 200 -7.36 17.20 -25.00
N ARG A 201 -7.64 16.30 -24.06
CA ARG A 201 -7.55 16.55 -22.61
C ARG A 201 -6.55 15.60 -21.96
N TRP A 202 -5.88 16.09 -20.93
CA TRP A 202 -4.91 15.35 -20.12
C TRP A 202 -5.37 15.29 -18.68
N LEU A 203 -5.42 14.08 -18.13
CA LEU A 203 -5.71 13.84 -16.72
C LEU A 203 -4.55 13.07 -16.10
N ASN A 204 -4.29 13.32 -14.81
CA ASN A 204 -3.26 12.64 -14.06
C ASN A 204 -3.84 12.03 -12.78
N GLU A 205 -3.36 10.84 -12.41
CA GLU A 205 -3.68 10.14 -11.16
C GLU A 205 -2.42 9.52 -10.58
N THR A 206 -2.33 9.43 -9.26
CA THR A 206 -1.26 8.69 -8.58
C THR A 206 -1.80 7.42 -7.93
N VAL A 207 -1.20 6.28 -8.27
CA VAL A 207 -1.50 4.98 -7.67
C VAL A 207 -0.33 4.57 -6.80
N GLN A 208 -0.56 4.38 -5.51
CA GLN A 208 0.46 3.87 -4.61
C GLN A 208 0.76 2.41 -4.93
N LEU A 209 2.03 2.07 -5.05
CA LEU A 209 2.44 0.72 -5.42
C LEU A 209 2.66 -0.14 -4.17
N PRO A 210 2.34 -1.43 -4.22
CA PRO A 210 2.51 -2.31 -3.07
C PRO A 210 3.98 -2.66 -2.86
N MET A 211 4.36 -2.97 -1.62
CA MET A 211 5.71 -3.41 -1.24
C MET A 211 5.66 -4.64 -0.38
N THR A 212 6.48 -5.64 -0.66
CA THR A 212 6.63 -6.81 0.22
C THR A 212 8.09 -7.06 0.50
N ILE A 213 8.42 -7.34 1.75
CA ILE A 213 9.77 -7.68 2.20
C ILE A 213 9.68 -9.02 2.92
N ALA A 214 10.54 -9.96 2.57
CA ALA A 214 10.64 -11.24 3.24
C ALA A 214 12.07 -11.47 3.72
N VAL A 215 12.23 -12.20 4.82
CA VAL A 215 13.54 -12.50 5.40
C VAL A 215 13.68 -13.97 5.74
N GLY A 216 14.92 -14.46 5.78
CA GLY A 216 15.18 -15.89 5.95
C GLY A 216 16.61 -16.24 6.29
N ASN A 217 16.91 -17.53 6.09
CA ASN A 217 18.22 -18.10 6.41
C ASN A 217 19.30 -17.64 5.45
N ASN A 218 20.51 -17.49 5.98
CA ASN A 218 21.70 -17.23 5.20
C ASN A 218 22.27 -18.54 4.63
N ASN A 219 22.56 -18.55 3.32
CA ASN A 219 23.15 -19.68 2.61
C ASN A 219 24.62 -19.45 2.20
N GLY A 220 25.29 -18.47 2.78
CA GLY A 220 26.71 -18.16 2.52
C GLY A 220 26.96 -17.34 1.24
N GLN A 221 25.91 -16.90 0.53
CA GLN A 221 26.00 -16.03 -0.66
C GLN A 221 25.47 -14.60 -0.39
N ALA A 222 25.36 -14.21 0.89
CA ALA A 222 24.86 -12.90 1.36
C ALA A 222 23.34 -12.70 1.20
N MET A 223 22.53 -13.64 1.70
CA MET A 223 21.07 -13.46 1.75
C MET A 223 20.56 -13.35 3.17
N SER A 224 19.67 -12.38 3.39
CA SER A 224 18.69 -12.42 4.46
C SER A 224 17.44 -11.59 4.19
N ILE A 225 17.44 -10.70 3.19
CA ILE A 225 16.31 -9.84 2.86
C ILE A 225 15.98 -9.95 1.38
N ILE A 226 14.71 -10.18 1.10
CA ILE A 226 14.15 -10.28 -0.22
C ILE A 226 13.14 -9.16 -0.36
N HIS A 227 13.36 -8.28 -1.32
CA HIS A 227 12.49 -7.14 -1.56
C HIS A 227 11.68 -7.37 -2.82
N TRP A 228 10.38 -7.51 -2.66
CA TRP A 228 9.41 -7.31 -3.72
C TRP A 228 9.03 -5.83 -3.76
N ASN A 229 9.86 -5.08 -4.49
CA ASN A 229 9.64 -3.77 -5.04
C ASN A 229 10.66 -3.63 -6.17
N LYS A 230 10.30 -3.05 -7.29
CA LYS A 230 11.30 -2.62 -8.25
C LYS A 230 10.80 -1.36 -8.95
N PRO A 231 11.69 -0.70 -9.69
CA PRO A 231 11.27 -0.06 -10.93
C PRO A 231 10.60 -1.01 -11.98
N VAL A 232 10.29 -2.29 -11.67
CA VAL A 232 9.72 -3.37 -12.50
C VAL A 232 9.03 -4.43 -11.60
N GLU A 233 7.83 -4.10 -11.13
CA GLU A 233 7.01 -4.65 -10.03
C GLU A 233 6.75 -6.18 -9.94
N LEU A 234 7.44 -7.04 -10.69
CA LEU A 234 7.12 -8.49 -10.78
C LEU A 234 8.27 -9.44 -10.38
N ALA A 235 9.36 -8.96 -9.76
CA ALA A 235 10.47 -9.84 -9.37
C ALA A 235 11.00 -9.55 -7.96
N TRP A 236 11.12 -10.62 -7.17
CA TRP A 236 11.89 -10.65 -5.92
C TRP A 236 13.38 -10.42 -6.21
N ASN A 237 14.00 -9.47 -5.51
CA ASN A 237 15.44 -9.24 -5.62
C ASN A 237 16.12 -9.42 -4.27
N ASP A 238 17.33 -9.96 -4.34
CA ASP A 238 18.17 -10.17 -3.19
C ASP A 238 18.85 -8.86 -2.82
N PHE A 239 18.67 -8.44 -1.58
CA PHE A 239 19.45 -7.35 -1.01
C PHE A 239 20.48 -7.94 -0.04
N SER A 240 21.75 -7.90 -0.42
CA SER A 240 22.84 -8.33 0.45
C SER A 240 23.30 -7.18 1.33
N VAL A 241 23.31 -7.40 2.65
CA VAL A 241 23.98 -6.51 3.59
C VAL A 241 25.39 -7.04 3.79
N SER A 242 26.39 -6.27 3.38
CA SER A 242 27.79 -6.66 3.48
C SER A 242 28.14 -7.03 4.93
N GLY A 243 28.74 -8.21 5.11
CA GLY A 243 29.15 -8.71 6.42
C GLY A 243 28.04 -9.36 7.26
N ASN A 244 26.76 -9.34 6.84
CA ASN A 244 25.76 -10.15 7.53
C ASN A 244 25.96 -11.63 7.20
N THR A 245 26.17 -12.43 8.24
CA THR A 245 26.32 -13.89 8.12
C THR A 245 25.25 -14.66 8.88
N LYS A 246 24.27 -13.97 9.46
CA LYS A 246 23.29 -14.54 10.39
C LYS A 246 21.92 -14.67 9.75
N ASP A 247 21.16 -15.68 10.19
CA ASP A 247 19.77 -15.85 9.78
C ASP A 247 18.90 -14.73 10.37
N LEU A 248 17.93 -14.28 9.59
CA LEU A 248 16.88 -13.37 10.05
C LEU A 248 15.60 -14.14 10.31
N ASN A 249 14.98 -13.87 11.45
CA ASN A 249 13.81 -14.60 11.94
C ASN A 249 12.51 -13.81 11.71
N SER A 250 12.56 -12.47 11.80
CA SER A 250 11.36 -11.62 11.69
C SER A 250 11.66 -10.31 10.95
N ILE A 251 10.66 -9.83 10.20
CA ILE A 251 10.66 -8.56 9.49
C ILE A 251 9.35 -7.82 9.78
N PHE A 252 9.46 -6.51 9.96
CA PHE A 252 8.30 -5.62 9.94
C PHE A 252 8.63 -4.38 9.12
N ALA A 253 7.84 -4.13 8.07
CA ALA A 253 7.89 -2.92 7.28
C ALA A 253 6.81 -1.96 7.79
N LEU A 254 7.24 -0.85 8.38
CA LEU A 254 6.36 0.20 8.88
C LEU A 254 5.87 1.07 7.71
N SER A 255 6.81 1.52 6.86
CA SER A 255 6.54 2.33 5.66
C SER A 255 7.48 1.96 4.51
N TYR A 256 7.34 2.62 3.35
CA TYR A 256 8.33 2.50 2.27
C TYR A 256 9.75 2.95 2.65
N ALA A 257 9.88 3.75 3.70
CA ALA A 257 11.15 4.30 4.16
C ALA A 257 11.59 3.81 5.55
N ASP A 258 10.89 2.84 6.14
CA ASP A 258 11.20 2.36 7.47
C ASP A 258 10.80 0.90 7.64
N ALA A 259 11.78 0.02 7.86
CA ALA A 259 11.54 -1.38 8.18
C ALA A 259 12.66 -1.94 9.07
N TRP A 260 12.31 -2.90 9.93
CA TRP A 260 13.24 -3.58 10.82
C TRP A 260 13.22 -5.07 10.60
N ALA A 261 14.41 -5.66 10.49
CA ALA A 261 14.60 -7.10 10.49
C ALA A 261 15.48 -7.52 11.66
N VAL A 262 15.12 -8.61 12.33
CA VAL A 262 15.83 -9.13 13.50
C VAL A 262 16.12 -10.62 13.34
N GLY A 263 17.19 -11.10 13.98
CA GLY A 263 17.65 -12.46 13.79
C GLY A 263 18.57 -13.01 14.87
N GLN A 264 19.44 -13.92 14.44
CA GLN A 264 20.37 -14.60 15.34
C GLN A 264 21.48 -13.68 15.85
N THR A 265 22.00 -13.96 17.04
CA THR A 265 23.20 -13.32 17.60
C THR A 265 23.12 -11.79 17.71
N GLY A 266 21.93 -11.24 17.98
CA GLY A 266 21.72 -9.79 18.06
C GLY A 266 21.72 -9.08 16.71
N THR A 267 21.55 -9.79 15.59
CA THR A 267 21.49 -9.13 14.28
C THR A 267 20.22 -8.31 14.14
N PHE A 268 20.36 -6.99 14.04
CA PHE A 268 19.30 -6.03 13.70
C PHE A 268 19.69 -5.30 12.42
N LEU A 269 18.78 -5.27 11.45
CA LEU A 269 18.95 -4.51 10.22
C LEU A 269 17.82 -3.48 10.12
N HIS A 270 18.18 -2.27 9.71
CA HIS A 270 17.25 -1.15 9.49
C HIS A 270 17.23 -0.74 8.03
N TRP A 271 16.03 -0.64 7.46
CA TRP A 271 15.78 -0.06 6.14
C TRP A 271 15.37 1.40 6.31
N ASN A 272 16.11 2.29 5.67
CA ASN A 272 15.83 3.73 5.72
C ASN A 272 15.18 4.28 4.43
N GLY A 273 14.60 3.41 3.61
CA GLY A 273 14.06 3.78 2.28
C GLY A 273 15.07 3.74 1.14
N ASN A 274 16.37 3.67 1.46
CA ASN A 274 17.42 3.66 0.46
C ASN A 274 18.32 2.42 0.60
N ASN A 275 18.73 2.10 1.83
CA ASN A 275 19.66 1.02 2.11
C ASN A 275 19.29 0.30 3.41
N TRP A 276 19.68 -0.97 3.49
CA TRP A 276 19.72 -1.71 4.73
C TRP A 276 21.06 -1.48 5.44
N THR A 277 21.00 -1.18 6.74
CA THR A 277 22.19 -1.02 7.58
C THR A 277 22.08 -1.88 8.82
N ALA A 278 23.19 -2.51 9.22
CA ALA A 278 23.26 -3.19 10.50
C ALA A 278 23.29 -2.17 11.64
N ILE A 279 22.41 -2.37 12.63
CA ILE A 279 22.34 -1.58 13.85
C ILE A 279 22.62 -2.54 15.01
N ALA A 280 23.34 -2.07 16.02
CA ALA A 280 23.59 -2.87 17.22
C ALA A 280 22.27 -3.10 17.98
N SER A 281 22.01 -4.35 18.32
CA SER A 281 21.04 -4.70 19.37
C SER A 281 21.54 -4.30 20.75
N GLY A 282 20.65 -4.33 21.74
CA GLY A 282 21.01 -4.16 23.14
C GLY A 282 21.74 -5.36 23.75
N ASP A 283 21.62 -6.56 23.15
CA ASP A 283 22.31 -7.79 23.56
C ASP A 283 22.61 -8.75 22.38
N ASN A 284 23.34 -9.85 22.61
CA ASN A 284 23.70 -10.83 21.58
C ASN A 284 22.71 -12.01 21.49
N SER A 285 21.48 -11.86 21.96
CA SER A 285 20.48 -12.93 21.97
C SER A 285 19.89 -13.19 20.58
N ASN A 286 19.20 -14.31 20.39
CA ASN A 286 18.42 -14.55 19.19
C ASN A 286 17.05 -13.87 19.34
N TYR A 287 16.70 -13.03 18.37
CA TYR A 287 15.41 -12.35 18.30
C TYR A 287 14.50 -13.05 17.30
N ASN A 288 13.24 -13.24 17.69
CA ASN A 288 12.26 -14.04 16.96
C ASN A 288 11.10 -13.21 16.41
N GLY A 289 10.83 -12.03 16.99
CA GLY A 289 9.75 -11.15 16.55
C GLY A 289 10.14 -9.67 16.64
N VAL A 290 9.71 -8.87 15.68
CA VAL A 290 9.81 -7.40 15.70
C VAL A 290 8.50 -6.78 15.22
N TYR A 291 8.09 -5.68 15.85
CA TYR A 291 6.94 -4.90 15.43
C TYR A 291 7.14 -3.41 15.78
N CYS A 292 6.69 -2.53 14.90
CA CYS A 292 6.74 -1.08 15.10
C CYS A 292 5.36 -0.47 14.95
N ILE A 293 4.96 0.41 15.87
CA ILE A 293 3.76 1.24 15.68
C ILE A 293 4.12 2.60 15.06
N ALA A 294 5.34 3.07 15.31
CA ALA A 294 5.90 4.29 14.75
C ALA A 294 7.42 4.15 14.60
N SER A 295 8.04 5.03 13.82
CA SER A 295 9.48 5.07 13.54
C SER A 295 10.36 5.25 14.78
N ASN A 296 9.75 5.65 15.91
CA ASN A 296 10.40 5.80 17.21
C ASN A 296 9.79 4.90 18.30
N ASN A 297 9.01 3.89 17.93
CA ASN A 297 8.37 2.97 18.86
C ASN A 297 8.29 1.58 18.23
N CYS A 298 9.32 0.78 18.50
CA CYS A 298 9.39 -0.61 18.08
C CYS A 298 9.76 -1.51 19.25
N TRP A 299 9.21 -2.72 19.23
CA TRP A 299 9.57 -3.80 20.14
C TRP A 299 10.20 -4.94 19.37
N ALA A 300 11.26 -5.52 19.93
CA ALA A 300 11.85 -6.76 19.48
C ALA A 300 11.90 -7.75 20.65
N VAL A 301 11.51 -9.00 20.39
CA VAL A 301 11.44 -10.06 21.41
C VAL A 301 12.21 -11.29 20.97
N GLY A 302 12.76 -12.02 21.93
CA GLY A 302 13.65 -13.14 21.64
C GLY A 302 13.79 -14.17 22.75
N ASN A 303 14.87 -14.94 22.66
CA ASN A 303 15.20 -16.00 23.61
C ASN A 303 15.63 -15.42 24.96
N GLN A 304 15.47 -16.21 26.03
CA GLN A 304 15.93 -15.84 27.38
C GLN A 304 15.41 -14.48 27.85
N ARG A 305 14.12 -14.20 27.58
CA ARG A 305 13.45 -12.93 27.92
C ARG A 305 14.20 -11.70 27.41
N SER A 306 14.77 -11.80 26.22
CA SER A 306 15.33 -10.64 25.53
C SER A 306 14.19 -9.79 24.98
N PHE A 307 14.05 -8.58 25.50
CA PHE A 307 13.09 -7.57 25.06
C PHE A 307 13.86 -6.27 24.87
N ASP A 308 13.91 -5.82 23.62
CA ASP A 308 14.55 -4.58 23.24
C ASP A 308 13.48 -3.59 22.76
N PHE A 309 13.68 -2.32 23.14
CA PHE A 309 12.81 -1.22 22.72
C PHE A 309 13.59 -0.16 21.95
N TRP A 310 13.03 0.23 20.80
CA TRP A 310 13.54 1.32 19.97
C TRP A 310 12.79 2.61 20.28
N ASN A 311 13.54 3.66 20.61
CA ASN A 311 13.00 4.97 20.95
C ASN A 311 13.17 6.03 19.83
N GLY A 312 13.56 5.62 18.63
CA GLY A 312 13.89 6.53 17.53
C GLY A 312 15.37 6.88 17.39
N SER A 313 16.23 6.38 18.29
CA SER A 313 17.67 6.62 18.20
C SER A 313 18.50 5.39 18.50
N ASN A 314 18.15 4.61 19.53
CA ASN A 314 18.88 3.41 19.91
C ASN A 314 17.93 2.30 20.38
N TRP A 315 18.33 1.05 20.17
CA TRP A 315 17.73 -0.11 20.81
C TRP A 315 18.25 -0.24 22.24
N THR A 316 17.35 -0.52 23.18
CA THR A 316 17.68 -0.63 24.61
C THR A 316 17.02 -1.84 25.25
N VAL A 317 17.82 -2.64 25.97
CA VAL A 317 17.33 -3.83 26.70
C VAL A 317 16.43 -3.41 27.86
N GLN A 318 15.21 -3.95 27.89
CA GLN A 318 14.16 -3.57 28.82
C GLN A 318 14.14 -4.40 30.10
N THR A 319 15.28 -4.51 30.77
CA THR A 319 15.48 -5.41 31.93
C THR A 319 14.51 -5.17 33.11
N THR A 320 14.18 -3.91 33.39
CA THR A 320 13.30 -3.54 34.53
C THR A 320 11.85 -3.88 34.25
N THR A 321 11.38 -3.61 33.03
CA THR A 321 9.97 -3.75 32.66
C THR A 321 9.56 -5.20 32.41
N VAL A 322 10.53 -6.10 32.20
CA VAL A 322 10.30 -7.56 32.04
C VAL A 322 10.65 -8.37 33.28
N SER A 323 10.97 -7.74 34.41
CA SER A 323 11.42 -8.44 35.61
C SER A 323 10.39 -9.45 36.15
N SER A 324 9.11 -9.17 35.95
CA SER A 324 7.94 -9.97 36.37
C SER A 324 7.56 -11.13 35.45
N ILE A 325 8.08 -11.19 34.22
CA ILE A 325 7.70 -12.23 33.25
C ILE A 325 8.75 -13.36 33.20
N PRO A 326 8.36 -14.60 32.82
CA PRO A 326 9.27 -15.76 32.80
C PRO A 326 10.49 -15.58 31.89
N ASN A 327 11.64 -16.14 32.32
CA ASN A 327 12.88 -16.16 31.54
C ASN A 327 12.89 -17.30 30.50
N VAL A 328 12.19 -17.10 29.39
CA VAL A 328 11.96 -18.11 28.34
C VAL A 328 12.02 -17.48 26.94
N ALA A 329 11.72 -18.25 25.90
CA ALA A 329 11.69 -17.74 24.53
C ALA A 329 10.34 -17.09 24.21
N TYR A 330 10.40 -15.88 23.64
CA TYR A 330 9.25 -15.16 23.07
C TYR A 330 9.40 -15.16 21.55
N ASN A 331 8.33 -15.55 20.85
CA ASN A 331 8.35 -15.84 19.42
C ASN A 331 7.79 -14.70 18.57
N SER A 332 6.83 -13.94 19.11
CA SER A 332 6.14 -12.89 18.37
C SER A 332 5.69 -11.77 19.30
N VAL A 333 5.67 -10.56 18.77
CA VAL A 333 5.17 -9.35 19.43
C VAL A 333 4.31 -8.56 18.45
N TYR A 334 3.23 -7.97 18.93
CA TYR A 334 2.36 -7.09 18.16
C TYR A 334 1.84 -5.96 19.07
N CYS A 335 1.77 -4.74 18.56
CA CYS A 335 1.27 -3.58 19.29
C CYS A 335 0.13 -2.91 18.53
N ILE A 336 -1.02 -2.70 19.17
CA ILE A 336 -2.10 -1.87 18.60
C ILE A 336 -1.97 -0.40 19.03
N ALA A 337 -1.31 -0.16 20.17
CA ALA A 337 -1.01 1.16 20.70
C ALA A 337 0.37 1.14 21.39
N THR A 338 0.92 2.31 21.69
CA THR A 338 2.22 2.44 22.40
C THR A 338 2.20 1.86 23.82
N ASN A 339 1.00 1.63 24.36
CA ASN A 339 0.71 1.10 25.68
C ASN A 339 -0.17 -0.15 25.65
N ASP A 340 -0.28 -0.80 24.48
CA ASP A 340 -1.08 -2.01 24.32
C ASP A 340 -0.37 -2.92 23.31
N CYS A 341 0.49 -3.76 23.85
CA CYS A 341 1.20 -4.79 23.08
C CYS A 341 1.01 -6.16 23.71
N TRP A 342 0.98 -7.17 22.85
CA TRP A 342 1.02 -8.57 23.25
C TRP A 342 2.28 -9.22 22.73
N ALA A 343 2.90 -10.06 23.55
CA ALA A 343 3.95 -10.98 23.12
C ALA A 343 3.61 -12.40 23.56
N VAL A 344 3.96 -13.37 22.71
CA VAL A 344 3.66 -14.78 22.95
C VAL A 344 4.93 -15.63 22.82
N GLY A 345 4.95 -16.79 23.46
CA GLY A 345 6.15 -17.63 23.45
C GLY A 345 5.98 -19.04 23.97
N ASN A 346 7.12 -19.62 24.35
CA ASN A 346 7.25 -21.01 24.75
C ASN A 346 7.60 -21.13 26.23
N THR A 347 7.01 -22.10 26.92
CA THR A 347 7.43 -22.48 28.28
C THR A 347 8.02 -23.88 28.29
N ALA A 348 8.87 -24.17 29.30
CA ALA A 348 9.45 -25.51 29.46
C ALA A 348 8.39 -26.56 29.85
N SER A 349 7.31 -26.15 30.53
CA SER A 349 6.16 -26.98 30.86
C SER A 349 5.24 -27.25 29.67
N GLY A 350 5.40 -26.50 28.58
CA GLY A 350 4.48 -26.52 27.44
C GLY A 350 3.21 -25.71 27.67
N ASP A 351 3.10 -24.96 28.76
CA ASP A 351 2.01 -24.02 28.99
C ASP A 351 2.06 -22.85 28.00
N ASP A 352 0.88 -22.29 27.73
CA ASP A 352 0.69 -21.02 27.06
C ASP A 352 1.39 -19.86 27.80
N LEU A 353 1.98 -19.00 26.98
CA LEU A 353 2.66 -17.82 27.44
C LEU A 353 2.19 -16.64 26.61
N MET A 354 1.37 -15.81 27.24
CA MET A 354 1.02 -14.48 26.77
C MET A 354 1.46 -13.47 27.82
N VAL A 355 2.11 -12.40 27.36
CA VAL A 355 2.46 -11.26 28.19
C VAL A 355 1.91 -9.99 27.54
N HIS A 356 1.43 -9.07 28.37
CA HIS A 356 0.82 -7.82 27.97
C HIS A 356 1.66 -6.64 28.44
N TRP A 357 1.82 -5.65 27.57
CA TRP A 357 2.42 -4.36 27.85
C TRP A 357 1.32 -3.33 28.07
N ASP A 358 1.33 -2.70 29.24
CA ASP A 358 0.34 -1.69 29.64
C ASP A 358 0.83 -0.23 29.47
N GLY A 359 2.03 -0.05 28.90
CA GLY A 359 2.71 1.25 28.82
C GLY A 359 3.76 1.49 29.91
N ALA A 360 3.86 0.62 30.91
CA ALA A 360 4.82 0.74 32.00
C ALA A 360 5.60 -0.56 32.27
N ALA A 361 4.91 -1.71 32.26
CA ALA A 361 5.52 -3.01 32.52
C ALA A 361 4.93 -4.12 31.64
N TRP A 362 5.74 -5.13 31.37
CA TRP A 362 5.26 -6.38 30.82
C TRP A 362 4.77 -7.27 31.98
N SER A 363 3.55 -7.78 31.86
CA SER A 363 2.96 -8.69 32.83
C SER A 363 2.43 -9.94 32.15
N ARG A 364 2.53 -11.10 32.83
CA ARG A 364 1.97 -12.34 32.30
C ARG A 364 0.46 -12.32 32.46
N ASP A 365 -0.25 -12.57 31.37
CA ASP A 365 -1.67 -12.83 31.43
C ASP A 365 -1.90 -14.27 31.91
N THR A 366 -2.77 -14.43 32.92
CA THR A 366 -3.06 -15.72 33.54
C THR A 366 -4.46 -16.21 33.25
N SER A 367 -5.18 -15.59 32.30
CA SER A 367 -6.49 -16.04 31.81
C SER A 367 -6.38 -17.27 30.89
N ASN A 368 -5.46 -18.17 31.24
CA ASN A 368 -5.01 -19.35 30.51
C ASN A 368 -6.19 -20.17 29.95
N PRO A 369 -6.39 -20.18 28.62
CA PRO A 369 -7.37 -21.03 28.00
C PRO A 369 -6.87 -22.47 27.94
N THR A 370 -7.73 -23.45 28.26
CA THR A 370 -7.42 -24.86 28.03
C THR A 370 -7.62 -25.20 26.55
N PRO A 371 -6.63 -25.79 25.84
CA PRO A 371 -5.38 -26.38 26.36
C PRO A 371 -4.17 -25.43 26.43
N SER A 372 -3.35 -25.58 27.48
CA SER A 372 -2.09 -24.85 27.67
C SER A 372 -0.99 -25.39 26.75
N VAL A 373 -0.49 -24.54 25.84
CA VAL A 373 0.37 -24.92 24.71
C VAL A 373 1.32 -23.80 24.31
N ASN A 374 2.47 -24.15 23.72
CA ASN A 374 3.40 -23.17 23.14
C ASN A 374 2.80 -22.35 21.98
N LEU A 375 3.01 -21.04 22.00
CA LEU A 375 2.45 -20.08 21.03
C LEU A 375 3.55 -19.48 20.15
N ASN A 376 3.29 -19.35 18.86
CA ASN A 376 4.29 -18.93 17.86
C ASN A 376 4.04 -17.53 17.30
N SER A 377 2.79 -17.11 17.13
CA SER A 377 2.47 -15.85 16.47
C SER A 377 1.25 -15.19 17.11
N VAL A 378 1.29 -13.87 17.23
CA VAL A 378 0.18 -13.04 17.72
C VAL A 378 -0.10 -11.90 16.74
N TRP A 379 -1.37 -11.59 16.53
CA TRP A 379 -1.80 -10.47 15.69
C TRP A 379 -3.08 -9.84 16.24
N CYS A 380 -3.09 -8.52 16.35
CA CYS A 380 -4.26 -7.78 16.83
C CYS A 380 -4.87 -6.93 15.71
N VAL A 381 -6.19 -6.91 15.63
CA VAL A 381 -6.94 -5.96 14.79
C VAL A 381 -7.54 -4.83 15.60
N ALA A 382 -7.66 -5.03 16.92
CA ALA A 382 -8.10 -4.06 17.91
C ALA A 382 -7.60 -4.50 19.29
N SER A 383 -7.62 -3.60 20.27
CA SER A 383 -7.24 -3.88 21.67
C SER A 383 -8.05 -5.01 22.31
N SER A 384 -9.26 -5.26 21.81
CA SER A 384 -10.16 -6.32 22.27
C SER A 384 -10.26 -7.51 21.31
N SER A 385 -9.35 -7.62 20.34
CA SER A 385 -9.40 -8.66 19.31
C SER A 385 -7.99 -8.98 18.81
N CYS A 386 -7.33 -9.88 19.54
CA CYS A 386 -6.03 -10.42 19.19
C CYS A 386 -6.12 -11.93 19.01
N TRP A 387 -5.57 -12.43 17.92
CA TRP A 387 -5.41 -13.86 17.72
C TRP A 387 -4.00 -14.30 18.10
N ALA A 388 -3.89 -15.46 18.73
CA ALA A 388 -2.63 -16.16 18.92
C ALA A 388 -2.73 -17.58 18.37
N VAL A 389 -1.69 -18.04 17.68
CA VAL A 389 -1.60 -19.40 17.13
C VAL A 389 -0.36 -20.12 17.62
N GLY A 390 -0.42 -21.44 17.71
CA GLY A 390 0.63 -22.23 18.34
C GLY A 390 0.73 -23.68 17.85
N VAL A 391 1.31 -24.52 18.71
CA VAL A 391 1.42 -25.97 18.49
C VAL A 391 0.05 -26.65 18.58
N SER A 392 -0.05 -27.88 18.06
CA SER A 392 -1.22 -28.75 18.25
C SER A 392 -2.57 -28.11 17.90
N ARG A 393 -2.64 -27.41 16.76
CA ARG A 393 -3.86 -26.74 16.26
C ARG A 393 -4.43 -25.68 17.19
N THR A 394 -3.57 -24.97 17.91
CA THR A 394 -4.03 -23.94 18.83
C THR A 394 -4.39 -22.65 18.11
N PHE A 395 -5.60 -22.17 18.37
CA PHE A 395 -6.09 -20.83 18.01
C PHE A 395 -6.75 -20.19 19.23
N LEU A 396 -6.15 -19.14 19.77
CA LEU A 396 -6.69 -18.39 20.91
C LEU A 396 -7.13 -17.00 20.46
N LEU A 397 -8.28 -16.54 20.96
CA LEU A 397 -8.81 -15.21 20.71
C LEU A 397 -8.92 -14.42 22.02
N TRP A 398 -8.26 -13.27 22.06
CA TRP A 398 -8.45 -12.26 23.10
C TRP A 398 -9.74 -11.51 22.87
N THR A 399 -10.57 -11.43 23.90
CA THR A 399 -11.90 -10.78 23.87
C THR A 399 -11.91 -9.36 24.46
N GLY A 400 -10.76 -8.85 24.89
CA GLY A 400 -10.66 -7.62 25.68
C GLY A 400 -10.59 -7.85 27.19
N SER A 401 -10.89 -9.06 27.65
CA SER A 401 -10.82 -9.42 29.06
C SER A 401 -10.23 -10.79 29.35
N VAL A 402 -10.44 -11.75 28.44
CA VAL A 402 -9.93 -13.12 28.58
C VAL A 402 -9.54 -13.68 27.22
N TRP A 403 -8.59 -14.59 27.22
CA TRP A 403 -8.29 -15.44 26.08
C TRP A 403 -9.24 -16.63 26.03
N VAL A 404 -9.72 -16.97 24.84
CA VAL A 404 -10.67 -18.07 24.60
C VAL A 404 -10.11 -19.00 23.54
N ASP A 405 -10.19 -20.32 23.77
CA ASP A 405 -9.84 -21.32 22.78
C ASP A 405 -10.88 -21.39 21.66
N TYR A 406 -10.41 -21.19 20.44
CA TYR A 406 -11.16 -21.23 19.17
C TYR A 406 -10.63 -22.32 18.23
N SER A 407 -9.85 -23.27 18.76
CA SER A 407 -9.33 -24.42 18.03
C SER A 407 -10.48 -25.29 17.52
N VAL A 408 -10.48 -25.57 16.21
CA VAL A 408 -11.52 -26.37 15.55
C VAL A 408 -10.98 -27.71 15.07
N THR A 409 -11.62 -28.80 15.48
CA THR A 409 -11.15 -30.18 15.20
C THR A 409 -11.08 -30.54 13.73
N LYS A 410 -11.79 -29.82 12.86
CA LYS A 410 -11.76 -30.00 11.40
C LYS A 410 -10.44 -29.57 10.78
N LEU A 411 -9.65 -28.71 11.43
CA LEU A 411 -8.36 -28.29 10.89
C LEU A 411 -7.27 -29.35 11.15
N PRO A 412 -6.19 -29.34 10.34
CA PRO A 412 -4.99 -30.12 10.58
C PRO A 412 -4.42 -29.95 12.00
N ASP A 413 -4.09 -31.08 12.63
CA ASP A 413 -3.38 -31.08 13.91
C ASP A 413 -1.87 -30.88 13.68
N VAL A 414 -1.47 -29.62 13.51
CA VAL A 414 -0.10 -29.21 13.20
C VAL A 414 0.31 -27.98 14.03
N THR A 415 1.58 -27.64 13.96
CA THR A 415 2.08 -26.35 14.45
C THR A 415 1.74 -25.25 13.45
N TYR A 416 1.03 -24.23 13.93
CA TYR A 416 0.78 -22.99 13.21
C TYR A 416 1.88 -21.99 13.56
N THR A 417 2.47 -21.38 12.55
CA THR A 417 3.72 -20.60 12.63
C THR A 417 3.50 -19.10 12.46
N GLY A 418 2.47 -18.71 11.71
CA GLY A 418 2.16 -17.31 11.44
C GLY A 418 0.67 -17.07 11.33
N ILE A 419 0.24 -15.88 11.75
CA ILE A 419 -1.12 -15.38 11.57
C ILE A 419 -1.09 -13.91 11.16
N THR A 420 -2.04 -13.51 10.32
CA THR A 420 -2.29 -12.12 9.94
C THR A 420 -3.79 -11.90 9.81
N CYS A 421 -4.27 -10.72 10.17
CA CYS A 421 -5.65 -10.32 10.00
C CYS A 421 -5.73 -8.93 9.37
N VAL A 422 -6.50 -8.81 8.29
CA VAL A 422 -6.80 -7.51 7.66
C VAL A 422 -7.88 -6.78 8.46
N ASN A 423 -8.84 -7.54 8.98
CA ASN A 423 -9.89 -7.07 9.86
C ASN A 423 -10.39 -8.25 10.72
N LYS A 424 -11.33 -8.00 11.63
CA LYS A 424 -11.86 -9.03 12.56
C LYS A 424 -12.50 -10.26 11.88
N ASN A 425 -12.88 -10.14 10.61
CA ASN A 425 -13.58 -11.18 9.85
C ASN A 425 -12.72 -11.79 8.74
N ASP A 426 -11.46 -11.37 8.59
CA ASP A 426 -10.59 -11.89 7.54
C ASP A 426 -9.18 -12.04 8.10
N CYS A 427 -8.86 -13.29 8.45
CA CYS A 427 -7.55 -13.68 8.92
C CYS A 427 -7.06 -14.91 8.17
N TRP A 428 -5.74 -14.95 7.95
CA TRP A 428 -5.04 -16.12 7.44
C TRP A 428 -4.05 -16.61 8.46
N ALA A 429 -3.96 -17.93 8.62
CA ALA A 429 -2.91 -18.58 9.38
C ALA A 429 -2.24 -19.67 8.54
N VAL A 430 -0.94 -19.84 8.79
CA VAL A 430 -0.08 -20.80 8.09
C VAL A 430 0.64 -21.70 9.08
N GLY A 431 1.07 -22.87 8.61
CA GLY A 431 1.76 -23.82 9.48
C GLY A 431 2.52 -24.92 8.77
N ASN A 432 2.95 -25.88 9.58
CA ASN A 432 3.65 -27.07 9.14
C ASN A 432 2.76 -27.92 8.23
N ARG A 433 3.37 -28.46 7.18
CA ARG A 433 2.70 -29.33 6.22
C ARG A 433 2.22 -30.62 6.89
N THR A 434 1.13 -31.18 6.38
CA THR A 434 0.65 -32.51 6.76
C THR A 434 0.11 -33.24 5.55
N GLY A 435 0.18 -34.58 5.56
CA GLY A 435 -0.35 -35.39 4.45
C GLY A 435 0.21 -35.03 3.07
N GLY A 436 1.43 -34.47 3.01
CA GLY A 436 2.06 -34.03 1.77
C GLY A 436 1.63 -32.65 1.26
N ASN A 437 0.80 -31.91 1.97
CA ASN A 437 0.29 -30.58 1.55
C ASN A 437 0.66 -29.49 2.56
N SER A 438 0.90 -28.27 2.08
CA SER A 438 1.01 -27.09 2.95
C SER A 438 -0.28 -26.84 3.72
N VAL A 439 -0.18 -26.18 4.87
CA VAL A 439 -1.34 -25.80 5.69
C VAL A 439 -1.56 -24.29 5.63
N LEU A 440 -2.68 -23.91 5.03
CA LEU A 440 -3.26 -22.57 4.98
C LEU A 440 -4.67 -22.66 5.53
N VAL A 441 -5.04 -21.79 6.46
CA VAL A 441 -6.39 -21.74 7.01
C VAL A 441 -6.89 -20.30 7.03
N HIS A 442 -8.17 -20.13 6.73
CA HIS A 442 -8.86 -18.85 6.61
C HIS A 442 -9.96 -18.71 7.65
N TRP A 443 -10.02 -17.54 8.26
CA TRP A 443 -11.10 -17.11 9.14
C TRP A 443 -11.99 -16.15 8.38
N ASN A 444 -13.29 -16.46 8.33
CA ASN A 444 -14.29 -15.65 7.62
C ASN A 444 -15.20 -14.82 8.57
N GLY A 445 -14.82 -14.67 9.84
CA GLY A 445 -15.66 -14.03 10.87
C GLY A 445 -16.58 -14.97 11.63
N LEU A 446 -16.73 -16.23 11.18
CA LEU A 446 -17.58 -17.23 11.81
C LEU A 446 -16.81 -18.49 12.20
N SER A 447 -15.99 -19.01 11.29
CA SER A 447 -15.26 -20.27 11.51
C SER A 447 -13.96 -20.29 10.72
N TRP A 448 -12.97 -21.01 11.24
CA TRP A 448 -11.78 -21.35 10.49
C TRP A 448 -12.02 -22.51 9.52
N SER A 449 -11.50 -22.40 8.30
CA SER A 449 -11.51 -23.47 7.29
C SER A 449 -10.17 -23.58 6.58
N GLN A 450 -9.76 -24.80 6.24
CA GLN A 450 -8.54 -25.02 5.47
C GLN A 450 -8.75 -24.67 4.00
N ASP A 451 -7.76 -23.98 3.43
CA ASP A 451 -7.62 -23.76 1.99
C ASP A 451 -6.59 -24.73 1.41
N THR A 452 -6.89 -25.32 0.26
CA THR A 452 -6.04 -26.31 -0.42
C THR A 452 -5.61 -25.89 -1.82
N SER A 453 -5.79 -24.61 -2.17
CA SER A 453 -5.54 -24.10 -3.52
C SER A 453 -4.05 -23.87 -3.84
N SER A 454 -3.18 -23.78 -2.83
CA SER A 454 -1.77 -23.41 -2.98
C SER A 454 -0.94 -24.35 -3.88
N GLY A 455 -1.30 -25.63 -3.92
CA GLY A 455 -0.60 -26.68 -4.68
C GLY A 455 0.82 -27.00 -4.20
N THR A 456 1.32 -26.41 -3.12
CA THR A 456 2.66 -26.67 -2.57
C THR A 456 2.65 -27.70 -1.44
N ASN A 457 3.79 -28.37 -1.27
CA ASN A 457 4.03 -29.40 -0.26
C ASN A 457 5.06 -28.97 0.80
N GLN A 458 5.27 -27.66 0.96
CA GLN A 458 6.28 -27.10 1.86
C GLN A 458 5.67 -26.59 3.17
N ASN A 459 6.50 -26.53 4.22
CA ASN A 459 6.13 -25.81 5.44
C ASN A 459 6.07 -24.32 5.15
N LEU A 460 5.08 -23.65 5.72
CA LEU A 460 4.94 -22.21 5.66
C LEU A 460 5.33 -21.62 7.02
N SER A 461 6.07 -20.52 6.99
CA SER A 461 6.68 -19.89 8.18
C SER A 461 6.03 -18.55 8.51
N GLY A 462 5.61 -17.79 7.51
CA GLY A 462 5.06 -16.45 7.69
C GLY A 462 3.95 -16.14 6.68
N VAL A 463 3.04 -15.25 7.09
CA VAL A 463 1.94 -14.75 6.26
C VAL A 463 1.72 -13.27 6.56
N SER A 464 1.48 -12.47 5.53
CA SER A 464 1.17 -11.04 5.66
C SER A 464 0.14 -10.63 4.61
N CYS A 465 -0.95 -10.01 5.06
CA CYS A 465 -1.98 -9.46 4.21
C CYS A 465 -2.01 -7.93 4.33
N TYR A 466 -2.22 -7.25 3.19
CA TYR A 466 -2.50 -5.82 3.16
C TYR A 466 -3.92 -5.50 2.66
N SER A 467 -4.62 -6.50 2.12
CA SER A 467 -6.04 -6.44 1.82
C SER A 467 -6.62 -7.86 1.87
N THR A 468 -7.96 -7.98 1.90
CA THR A 468 -8.67 -9.26 1.89
C THR A 468 -8.37 -10.10 0.64
N ASN A 469 -7.91 -9.45 -0.44
CA ASN A 469 -7.64 -10.06 -1.73
C ASN A 469 -6.15 -10.04 -2.08
N SER A 470 -5.29 -9.78 -1.08
CA SER A 470 -3.85 -9.67 -1.31
C SER A 470 -3.07 -10.03 -0.07
N CYS A 471 -2.62 -11.27 -0.07
CA CYS A 471 -1.78 -11.83 0.98
C CYS A 471 -0.57 -12.52 0.38
N TRP A 472 0.53 -12.48 1.11
CA TRP A 472 1.74 -13.24 0.84
C TRP A 472 1.92 -14.29 1.93
N ALA A 473 2.30 -15.50 1.54
CA ALA A 473 2.76 -16.54 2.46
C ALA A 473 4.12 -17.05 2.00
N VAL A 474 5.02 -17.27 2.94
CA VAL A 474 6.40 -17.68 2.68
C VAL A 474 6.78 -18.88 3.52
N GLY A 475 7.78 -19.65 3.08
CA GLY A 475 8.22 -20.83 3.81
C GLY A 475 9.49 -21.49 3.30
N ASN A 476 9.59 -22.79 3.55
CA ASN A 476 10.77 -23.59 3.22
C ASN A 476 11.00 -23.69 1.71
N ASN A 477 12.26 -23.94 1.31
CA ASN A 477 12.68 -24.07 -0.09
C ASN A 477 12.23 -22.88 -0.97
N ALA A 478 12.34 -21.68 -0.41
CA ALA A 478 11.93 -20.42 -1.01
C ALA A 478 10.49 -20.44 -1.51
N THR A 479 9.61 -21.15 -0.82
CA THR A 479 8.19 -21.14 -1.18
C THR A 479 7.65 -19.74 -0.96
N THR A 480 7.10 -19.17 -2.02
CA THR A 480 6.40 -17.89 -2.00
C THR A 480 5.04 -18.08 -2.65
N LEU A 481 3.98 -17.81 -1.90
CA LEU A 481 2.60 -17.89 -2.35
C LEU A 481 1.96 -16.51 -2.32
N TYR A 482 1.05 -16.28 -3.26
CA TYR A 482 0.23 -15.08 -3.32
C TYR A 482 -1.25 -15.43 -3.40
N TRP A 483 -2.04 -14.77 -2.56
CA TRP A 483 -3.50 -14.84 -2.55
C TRP A 483 -4.08 -13.69 -3.36
N ASP A 484 -4.90 -14.00 -4.36
CA ASP A 484 -5.53 -13.02 -5.24
C ASP A 484 -7.00 -12.70 -4.90
N GLY A 485 -7.50 -13.19 -3.76
CA GLY A 485 -8.91 -13.10 -3.39
C GLY A 485 -9.73 -14.33 -3.78
N SER A 486 -9.16 -15.27 -4.52
CA SER A 486 -9.83 -16.52 -4.90
C SER A 486 -8.97 -17.75 -4.67
N ASN A 487 -7.68 -17.70 -5.02
CA ASN A 487 -6.77 -18.83 -4.87
C ASN A 487 -5.39 -18.39 -4.41
N TRP A 488 -4.70 -19.28 -3.70
CA TRP A 488 -3.27 -19.21 -3.46
C TRP A 488 -2.54 -19.74 -4.68
N THR A 489 -1.61 -18.95 -5.21
CA THR A 489 -0.78 -19.34 -6.35
C THR A 489 0.70 -19.23 -5.98
N THR A 490 1.51 -20.17 -6.46
CA THR A 490 2.96 -20.09 -6.27
C THR A 490 3.55 -19.01 -7.17
N VAL A 491 4.32 -18.10 -6.58
CA VAL A 491 5.06 -17.06 -7.30
C VAL A 491 6.51 -17.48 -7.40
N SER A 492 7.01 -17.58 -8.63
CA SER A 492 8.41 -17.92 -8.87
C SER A 492 9.33 -16.84 -8.29
N ASN A 493 10.47 -17.29 -7.79
CA ASN A 493 11.54 -16.42 -7.30
C ASN A 493 12.89 -17.06 -7.61
N THR A 494 13.94 -16.28 -7.47
CA THR A 494 15.31 -16.67 -7.82
C THR A 494 16.10 -17.26 -6.64
N LEU A 495 15.45 -17.54 -5.51
CA LEU A 495 16.12 -17.64 -4.21
C LEU A 495 16.80 -18.98 -3.90
N GLY A 496 16.86 -19.90 -4.85
CA GLY A 496 17.40 -21.23 -4.60
C GLY A 496 16.73 -21.93 -3.40
N SER A 497 17.45 -22.81 -2.71
CA SER A 497 16.91 -23.60 -1.60
C SER A 497 17.16 -22.97 -0.23
N ILE A 498 16.53 -21.82 0.05
CA ILE A 498 16.56 -21.20 1.39
C ILE A 498 15.25 -21.38 2.14
N ASN A 499 15.26 -21.23 3.47
CA ASN A 499 14.02 -21.09 4.23
C ASN A 499 13.73 -19.60 4.42
N VAL A 500 12.52 -19.20 4.05
CA VAL A 500 12.02 -17.85 4.30
C VAL A 500 11.20 -17.90 5.58
N ASN A 501 11.61 -17.12 6.58
CA ASN A 501 11.11 -17.20 7.95
C ASN A 501 9.95 -16.24 8.20
N SER A 502 9.98 -15.05 7.59
CA SER A 502 8.98 -14.00 7.83
C SER A 502 8.78 -13.13 6.59
N VAL A 503 7.60 -12.51 6.51
CA VAL A 503 7.19 -11.62 5.41
C VAL A 503 6.36 -10.47 5.96
N SER A 504 6.56 -9.27 5.43
CA SER A 504 5.81 -8.06 5.73
C SER A 504 5.41 -7.37 4.43
N ALA A 505 4.13 -7.03 4.29
CA ALA A 505 3.59 -6.42 3.08
C ALA A 505 2.86 -5.10 3.37
N LEU A 506 3.08 -4.12 2.50
CA LEU A 506 2.40 -2.83 2.41
C LEU A 506 1.56 -2.78 1.14
N GLY A 507 0.34 -2.28 1.27
CA GLY A 507 -0.66 -2.37 0.21
C GLY A 507 -0.66 -1.27 -0.83
N VAL A 508 -1.48 -1.49 -1.86
CA VAL A 508 -1.92 -0.46 -2.82
C VAL A 508 -2.95 0.42 -2.16
N ALA A 509 -2.88 1.71 -2.44
CA ALA A 509 -4.01 2.60 -2.24
C ALA A 509 -4.13 3.56 -3.43
N THR A 510 -5.35 3.79 -3.89
CA THR A 510 -5.65 4.73 -4.97
C THR A 510 -6.00 6.11 -4.40
N GLN A 511 -5.91 7.15 -5.22
CA GLN A 511 -6.55 8.45 -4.94
C GLN A 511 -7.72 8.65 -5.88
N PRO A 512 -8.86 9.16 -5.41
CA PRO A 512 -9.73 10.03 -6.20
C PRO A 512 -9.34 11.48 -5.93
N ALA A 513 -8.35 12.01 -6.64
CA ALA A 513 -8.21 13.45 -6.81
C ALA A 513 -7.51 13.71 -8.14
N SER A 514 -8.31 13.62 -9.20
CA SER A 514 -7.97 14.13 -10.53
C SER A 514 -7.57 15.60 -10.42
N ALA A 515 -6.27 15.86 -10.41
CA ALA A 515 -5.76 17.22 -10.56
C ALA A 515 -5.85 17.57 -12.05
N TRP A 516 -6.93 18.26 -12.42
CA TRP A 516 -7.20 18.70 -13.78
C TRP A 516 -6.13 19.69 -14.24
N GLN A 517 -5.54 19.46 -15.40
CA GLN A 517 -4.79 20.49 -16.12
C GLN A 517 -5.29 20.48 -17.57
N GLU A 518 -6.11 21.47 -17.92
CA GLU A 518 -6.39 21.75 -19.32
C GLU A 518 -5.13 22.31 -19.96
N ILE A 519 -4.47 21.50 -20.79
CA ILE A 519 -3.38 21.95 -21.65
C ILE A 519 -3.98 22.15 -23.04
N PHE A 520 -4.35 23.39 -23.37
CA PHE A 520 -4.67 23.76 -24.74
C PHE A 520 -3.35 24.01 -25.50
N PRO A 521 -3.13 23.37 -26.66
CA PRO A 521 -2.02 23.72 -27.53
C PRO A 521 -2.16 25.12 -28.14
#